data_AF-A0A3B4Z583-F1
#
_entry.id   AF-A0A3B4Z583-F1
#
_cell.length_a   1.000
_cell.length_b   1.000
_cell.length_c   1.000
_cell.angle_alpha   90.00
_cell.angle_beta   90.00
_cell.angle_gamma   90.00
#
_symmetry.space_group_name_H-M   'P 1'
#
loop_
_entity.id
_entity.type
_entity.pdbx_description
1 polymer ?
#
loop_
_entity_poly.entity_id
_entity_poly.type
_entity_poly.pdbx_seq_one_letter_code
_entity_poly.pdbx_strand_id
1 'polypeptide(L)'
;VWMALNTNKKLTDARRGRECHGERVLSRDISRGYEAVPITCVNGVDSEPCPENFKYIPDSCVTSPMNIDKDITHLQHCSCTDECLSSTCMCGQLSLRCWYDSGRLPLDFCQREPPVLFECNHACSCWRTCRNRVVQNGLRARLQLFRTQRMGWGVRAMQDIPQGTFICEYVGEIITDAEADKRENDSFLFTLDNKVGDVHCIDARLFGNIGRFINHLCEPNLLAVRVFTMHQDLRFPKIAFFSSKPIKAGDHIGFDYGDSYWRIKRKHFSCQCGSLKCRHTSEKVSLQKVI
;
A
#
# COMPACT_ATOMS: atom_id res chain seq x y z
N VAL A 1 16.45 -30.34 -46.47
CA VAL A 1 17.37 -29.37 -45.80
C VAL A 1 16.61 -28.19 -45.19
N TRP A 2 15.79 -27.45 -45.95
CA TRP A 2 15.01 -26.30 -45.45
C TRP A 2 13.99 -26.64 -44.35
N MET A 3 13.30 -27.78 -44.45
CA MET A 3 12.39 -28.24 -43.39
C MET A 3 13.10 -28.57 -42.08
N ALA A 4 14.29 -29.20 -42.13
CA ALA A 4 15.07 -29.52 -40.93
C ALA A 4 15.62 -28.27 -40.22
N LEU A 5 16.00 -27.23 -40.99
CA LEU A 5 16.44 -25.94 -40.46
C LEU A 5 15.28 -25.17 -39.81
N ASN A 6 14.08 -25.22 -40.39
CA ASN A 6 12.91 -24.54 -39.86
C ASN A 6 12.36 -25.24 -38.60
N THR A 7 12.42 -26.56 -38.55
CA THR A 7 12.10 -27.35 -37.35
C THR A 7 13.12 -27.12 -36.24
N ASN A 8 14.43 -27.06 -36.55
CA ASN A 8 15.44 -26.66 -35.57
C ASN A 8 15.21 -25.24 -35.07
N LYS A 9 14.93 -24.26 -35.93
CA LYS A 9 14.59 -22.89 -35.51
C LYS A 9 13.37 -22.86 -34.58
N LYS A 10 12.29 -23.56 -34.92
CA LYS A 10 11.11 -23.70 -34.05
C LYS A 10 11.40 -24.41 -32.73
N LEU A 11 12.30 -25.41 -32.71
CA LEU A 11 12.75 -26.09 -31.49
C LEU A 11 13.67 -25.22 -30.64
N THR A 12 14.51 -24.39 -31.25
CA THR A 12 15.38 -23.41 -30.57
C THR A 12 14.57 -22.24 -30.03
N ASP A 13 13.56 -21.77 -30.75
CA ASP A 13 12.61 -20.74 -30.31
C ASP A 13 11.66 -21.28 -29.22
N ALA A 14 11.25 -22.56 -29.31
CA ALA A 14 10.53 -23.25 -28.24
C ALA A 14 11.42 -23.57 -27.03
N ARG A 15 12.75 -23.69 -27.20
CA ARG A 15 13.73 -23.77 -26.09
C ARG A 15 13.97 -22.41 -25.45
N ARG A 16 14.08 -21.33 -26.24
CA ARG A 16 14.16 -19.94 -25.75
C ARG A 16 12.88 -19.51 -25.03
N GLY A 17 11.71 -19.97 -25.48
CA GLY A 17 10.44 -19.80 -24.77
C GLY A 17 10.27 -20.68 -23.52
N ARG A 18 11.19 -21.62 -23.27
CA ARG A 18 11.23 -22.51 -22.09
C ARG A 18 12.43 -22.28 -21.18
N GLU A 19 13.33 -21.35 -21.51
CA GLU A 19 14.22 -20.79 -20.51
C GLU A 19 13.39 -19.87 -19.64
N CYS A 20 12.81 -20.45 -18.57
CA CYS A 20 12.60 -19.69 -17.36
C CYS A 20 13.94 -19.02 -17.06
N HIS A 21 14.08 -17.74 -17.39
CA HIS A 21 15.13 -16.94 -16.80
C HIS A 21 14.93 -17.08 -15.30
N GLY A 22 15.79 -17.90 -14.67
CA GLY A 22 15.72 -18.12 -13.23
C GLY A 22 15.60 -16.78 -12.54
N GLU A 23 14.70 -16.68 -11.56
CA GLU A 23 14.36 -15.41 -10.92
C GLU A 23 15.63 -14.66 -10.48
N ARG A 24 15.87 -13.50 -11.11
CA ARG A 24 17.10 -12.73 -10.90
C ARG A 24 16.89 -11.73 -9.78
N VAL A 25 17.82 -11.67 -8.83
CA VAL A 25 17.84 -10.62 -7.81
C VAL A 25 18.43 -9.35 -8.42
N LEU A 26 17.62 -8.30 -8.52
CA LEU A 26 18.03 -7.00 -9.07
C LEU A 26 18.46 -6.01 -7.98
N SER A 27 17.90 -6.13 -6.78
CA SER A 27 18.34 -5.38 -5.60
C SER A 27 18.18 -6.21 -4.34
N ARG A 28 19.16 -6.12 -3.43
CA ARG A 28 19.09 -6.74 -2.10
C ARG A 28 18.15 -5.98 -1.17
N ASP A 29 17.99 -4.68 -1.39
CA ASP A 29 17.10 -3.83 -0.61
C ASP A 29 16.82 -2.52 -1.36
N ILE A 30 15.58 -2.35 -1.85
CA ILE A 30 15.16 -1.09 -2.50
C ILE A 30 15.00 0.05 -1.50
N SER A 31 14.84 -0.27 -0.20
CA SER A 31 14.71 0.72 0.85
C SER A 31 16.05 1.27 1.33
N ARG A 32 17.18 0.67 0.94
CA ARG A 32 18.54 1.11 1.32
C ARG A 32 18.74 1.22 2.84
N GLY A 33 18.13 0.33 3.61
CA GLY A 33 18.22 0.27 5.07
C GLY A 33 17.35 1.28 5.82
N TYR A 34 16.48 2.03 5.14
CA TYR A 34 15.52 2.92 5.81
C TYR A 34 14.41 2.14 6.53
N GLU A 35 14.05 0.95 6.06
CA GLU A 35 13.07 0.07 6.71
C GLU A 35 13.77 -0.92 7.65
N ALA A 36 13.05 -1.38 8.68
CA ALA A 36 13.60 -2.33 9.66
C ALA A 36 13.90 -3.73 9.07
N VAL A 37 13.32 -4.05 7.92
CA VAL A 37 13.56 -5.30 7.18
C VAL A 37 13.84 -4.98 5.71
N PRO A 38 14.81 -5.66 5.07
CA PRO A 38 15.18 -5.38 3.69
C PRO A 38 14.07 -5.81 2.72
N ILE A 39 13.87 -5.03 1.65
CA ILE A 39 12.88 -5.30 0.61
C ILE A 39 13.60 -5.62 -0.69
N THR A 40 13.79 -6.92 -0.95
CA THR A 40 14.46 -7.39 -2.18
C THR A 40 13.63 -7.08 -3.43
N CYS A 41 14.30 -6.88 -4.57
CA CYS A 41 13.68 -6.74 -5.88
C CYS A 41 14.12 -7.90 -6.79
N VAL A 42 13.17 -8.59 -7.40
CA VAL A 42 13.44 -9.75 -8.27
C VAL A 42 12.69 -9.69 -9.61
N ASN A 43 13.30 -10.24 -10.65
CA ASN A 43 12.67 -10.35 -11.97
C ASN A 43 12.99 -11.69 -12.64
N GLY A 44 11.95 -12.50 -12.85
CA GLY A 44 11.98 -13.74 -13.62
C GLY A 44 11.06 -13.72 -14.85
N VAL A 45 10.61 -12.55 -15.30
CA VAL A 45 9.63 -12.39 -16.39
C VAL A 45 10.26 -11.78 -17.63
N ASP A 46 10.96 -10.66 -17.49
CA ASP A 46 11.51 -9.91 -18.63
C ASP A 46 12.91 -9.34 -18.29
N SER A 47 13.46 -8.51 -19.18
CA SER A 47 14.75 -7.85 -18.99
C SER A 47 14.70 -6.52 -18.24
N GLU A 48 13.53 -6.11 -17.72
CA GLU A 48 13.35 -4.83 -17.03
C GLU A 48 14.24 -4.75 -15.78
N PRO A 49 15.06 -3.68 -15.63
CA PRO A 49 15.90 -3.49 -14.45
C PRO A 49 15.07 -3.07 -13.22
N CYS A 50 15.72 -3.00 -12.05
CA CYS A 50 15.06 -2.49 -10.84
C CYS A 50 14.56 -1.05 -11.11
N PRO A 51 13.37 -0.66 -10.65
CA PRO A 51 12.88 0.71 -10.85
C PRO A 51 13.78 1.75 -10.18
N GLU A 52 14.29 2.70 -10.97
CA GLU A 52 15.15 3.80 -10.49
C GLU A 52 14.55 5.19 -10.74
N ASN A 53 13.39 5.27 -11.40
CA ASN A 53 12.71 6.52 -11.77
C ASN A 53 11.87 7.14 -10.63
N PHE A 54 12.27 6.92 -9.38
CA PHE A 54 11.68 7.46 -8.15
C PHE A 54 12.70 7.44 -7.00
N LYS A 55 12.44 8.20 -5.94
CA LYS A 55 13.20 8.21 -4.69
C LYS A 55 12.46 7.44 -3.60
N TYR A 56 13.10 6.40 -3.06
CA TYR A 56 12.58 5.73 -1.85
C TYR A 56 12.66 6.67 -0.64
N ILE A 57 11.54 6.84 0.05
CA ILE A 57 11.42 7.58 1.32
C ILE A 57 10.60 6.75 2.32
N PRO A 58 10.97 6.67 3.61
CA PRO A 58 10.22 5.91 4.62
C PRO A 58 9.00 6.64 5.17
N ASP A 59 8.97 7.97 5.06
CA ASP A 59 7.91 8.84 5.56
C ASP A 59 7.52 9.88 4.51
N SER A 60 6.24 10.27 4.51
CA SER A 60 5.69 11.21 3.52
C SER A 60 6.37 12.57 3.63
N CYS A 61 6.59 13.21 2.47
CA CYS A 61 7.26 14.50 2.36
C CYS A 61 6.33 15.57 1.78
N VAL A 62 6.74 16.83 1.88
CA VAL A 62 6.08 17.98 1.25
C VAL A 62 7.09 18.74 0.40
N THR A 63 6.68 19.19 -0.78
CA THR A 63 7.52 19.98 -1.70
C THR A 63 7.08 21.44 -1.77
N SER A 64 5.82 21.70 -1.45
CA SER A 64 5.25 23.03 -1.23
C SER A 64 4.87 23.19 0.25
N PRO A 65 4.99 24.39 0.84
CA PRO A 65 4.65 24.61 2.24
C PRO A 65 3.23 24.14 2.56
N MET A 66 3.13 23.15 3.44
CA MET A 66 1.86 22.70 4.01
C MET A 66 1.88 23.05 5.49
N ASN A 67 0.90 23.83 5.92
CA ASN A 67 0.73 24.20 7.33
C ASN A 67 0.09 23.03 8.09
N ILE A 68 0.81 21.91 8.19
CA ILE A 68 0.42 20.76 9.02
C ILE A 68 0.55 21.19 10.48
N ASP A 69 -0.54 21.11 11.24
CA ASP A 69 -0.52 21.41 12.66
C ASP A 69 0.34 20.37 13.40
N LYS A 70 1.47 20.83 13.93
CA LYS A 70 2.44 20.04 14.72
C LYS A 70 2.60 20.60 16.13
N ASP A 71 1.70 21.48 16.57
CA ASP A 71 1.75 22.02 17.92
C ASP A 71 1.47 20.89 18.93
N ILE A 72 2.44 20.66 19.81
CA ILE A 72 2.33 19.61 20.84
C ILE A 72 1.15 19.86 21.79
N THR A 73 0.75 21.12 21.99
CA THR A 73 -0.36 21.49 22.88
C THR A 73 -1.73 21.13 22.29
N HIS A 74 -1.82 20.96 20.97
CA HIS A 74 -3.04 20.51 20.29
C HIS A 74 -3.18 18.98 20.28
N LEU A 75 -2.15 18.23 20.68
CA LEU A 75 -2.22 16.77 20.75
C LEU A 75 -3.11 16.31 21.90
N GLN A 76 -4.19 15.63 21.55
CA GLN A 76 -4.93 14.79 22.47
C GLN A 76 -4.04 13.59 22.86
N HIS A 77 -3.80 13.43 24.16
CA HIS A 77 -2.87 12.47 24.72
C HIS A 77 -3.40 11.77 25.98
N CYS A 78 -2.99 10.53 26.23
CA CYS A 78 -3.40 9.80 27.43
C CYS A 78 -2.45 10.04 28.60
N SER A 79 -2.97 9.92 29.82
CA SER A 79 -2.19 9.90 31.07
C SER A 79 -2.01 8.48 31.62
N CYS A 80 -2.10 7.48 30.74
CA CYS A 80 -1.98 6.06 31.12
C CYS A 80 -0.59 5.75 31.67
N THR A 81 -0.57 4.94 32.73
CA THR A 81 0.65 4.37 33.32
C THR A 81 0.79 2.87 33.01
N ASP A 82 -0.19 2.29 32.32
CA ASP A 82 -0.26 0.89 31.90
C ASP A 82 0.11 0.71 30.41
N GLU A 83 -0.23 -0.44 29.83
CA GLU A 83 0.00 -0.74 28.41
C GLU A 83 -1.02 -0.09 27.44
N CYS A 84 -1.86 0.85 27.89
CA CYS A 84 -2.92 1.50 27.11
C CYS A 84 -4.02 0.56 26.57
N LEU A 85 -4.30 -0.54 27.28
CA LEU A 85 -5.39 -1.47 26.94
C LEU A 85 -6.70 -1.14 27.68
N SER A 86 -6.62 -0.36 28.75
CA SER A 86 -7.80 0.08 29.49
C SER A 86 -8.78 0.87 28.61
N SER A 87 -10.07 0.70 28.86
CA SER A 87 -11.13 1.52 28.26
C SER A 87 -11.04 3.00 28.63
N THR A 88 -10.21 3.35 29.63
CA THR A 88 -9.92 4.73 30.04
C THR A 88 -8.83 5.40 29.22
N CYS A 89 -8.12 4.68 28.34
CA CYS A 89 -7.09 5.28 27.51
C CYS A 89 -7.71 6.24 26.49
N MET A 90 -7.50 7.55 26.66
CA MET A 90 -8.05 8.60 25.79
C MET A 90 -7.74 8.38 24.31
N CYS A 91 -6.51 7.98 23.95
CA CYS A 91 -6.14 7.69 22.57
C CYS A 91 -6.99 6.55 21.95
N GLY A 92 -7.29 5.52 22.74
CA GLY A 92 -8.18 4.44 22.33
C GLY A 92 -9.62 4.94 22.17
N GLN A 93 -10.11 5.79 23.08
CA GLN A 93 -11.47 6.36 23.01
C GLN A 93 -11.69 7.23 21.77
N LEU A 94 -10.67 7.97 21.30
CA LEU A 94 -10.73 8.70 20.02
C LEU A 94 -10.99 7.79 18.82
N SER A 95 -10.61 6.51 18.95
CA SER A 95 -10.81 5.46 17.96
C SER A 95 -11.99 4.56 18.31
N LEU A 96 -12.90 5.00 19.21
CA LEU A 96 -13.92 4.19 19.92
C LEU A 96 -13.34 3.24 20.99
N ARG A 97 -12.28 2.52 20.66
CA ARG A 97 -11.45 1.74 21.59
C ARG A 97 -10.05 1.54 20.99
N CYS A 98 -9.10 1.03 21.79
CA CYS A 98 -7.86 0.50 21.21
C CYS A 98 -8.19 -0.75 20.37
N TRP A 99 -7.90 -0.71 19.08
CA TRP A 99 -8.19 -1.81 18.15
C TRP A 99 -7.05 -2.81 18.00
N TYR A 100 -5.90 -2.58 18.63
CA TYR A 100 -4.77 -3.49 18.50
C TYR A 100 -4.83 -4.58 19.57
N ASP A 101 -4.98 -5.82 19.13
CA ASP A 101 -4.69 -7.01 19.92
C ASP A 101 -3.39 -7.64 19.43
N SER A 102 -2.37 -7.66 20.30
CA SER A 102 -1.05 -8.21 19.97
C SER A 102 -0.47 -7.65 18.67
N GLY A 103 -0.69 -6.34 18.43
CA GLY A 103 -0.21 -5.62 17.25
C GLY A 103 -1.04 -5.82 15.97
N ARG A 104 -2.23 -6.42 16.07
CA ARG A 104 -3.12 -6.70 14.94
C ARG A 104 -4.52 -6.15 15.16
N LEU A 105 -5.21 -5.82 14.08
CA LEU A 105 -6.65 -5.54 14.10
C LEU A 105 -7.45 -6.86 14.29
N PRO A 106 -8.53 -6.86 15.08
CA PRO A 106 -9.35 -8.05 15.30
C PRO A 106 -10.18 -8.41 14.07
N LEU A 107 -10.72 -9.63 14.07
CA LEU A 107 -11.54 -10.16 12.97
C LEU A 107 -12.84 -9.37 12.75
N ASP A 108 -13.38 -8.78 13.82
CA ASP A 108 -14.60 -7.96 13.82
C ASP A 108 -14.36 -6.49 13.43
N PHE A 109 -13.11 -6.11 13.10
CA PHE A 109 -12.79 -4.76 12.65
C PHE A 109 -13.55 -4.44 11.34
N CYS A 110 -14.26 -3.31 11.34
CA CYS A 110 -15.05 -2.90 10.17
C CYS A 110 -14.15 -2.63 8.96
N GLN A 111 -14.29 -3.45 7.91
CA GLN A 111 -13.51 -3.28 6.67
C GLN A 111 -14.20 -2.36 5.65
N ARG A 112 -15.52 -2.19 5.74
CA ARG A 112 -16.29 -1.36 4.79
C ARG A 112 -16.09 0.13 5.05
N GLU A 113 -16.20 0.53 6.30
CA GLU A 113 -15.95 1.89 6.77
C GLU A 113 -15.04 1.82 7.99
N PRO A 114 -13.72 1.68 7.79
CA PRO A 114 -12.77 1.61 8.89
C PRO A 114 -12.83 2.87 9.77
N PRO A 115 -12.88 2.74 11.11
CA PRO A 115 -12.70 3.88 11.98
C PRO A 115 -11.30 4.48 11.79
N VAL A 116 -11.18 5.77 12.08
CA VAL A 116 -9.88 6.45 12.17
C VAL A 116 -9.19 5.98 13.46
N LEU A 117 -7.91 5.64 13.37
CA LEU A 117 -7.12 5.22 14.53
C LEU A 117 -6.23 6.35 15.01
N PHE A 118 -6.21 6.57 16.32
CA PHE A 118 -5.34 7.52 17.00
C PHE A 118 -4.37 6.74 17.89
N GLU A 119 -3.14 6.58 17.41
CA GLU A 119 -2.08 5.98 18.20
C GLU A 119 -1.63 6.91 19.33
N CYS A 120 -1.03 6.34 20.37
CA CYS A 120 -0.35 7.14 21.38
C CYS A 120 0.81 7.92 20.74
N ASN A 121 1.05 9.12 21.25
CA ASN A 121 2.00 10.09 20.71
C ASN A 121 3.01 10.51 21.78
N HIS A 122 3.85 11.52 21.49
CA HIS A 122 4.92 11.96 22.38
C HIS A 122 4.44 12.89 23.51
N ALA A 123 3.19 13.35 23.48
CA ALA A 123 2.56 14.05 24.61
C ALA A 123 1.91 13.08 25.61
N CYS A 124 1.79 11.79 25.28
CA CYS A 124 1.25 10.77 26.18
C CYS A 124 2.23 10.42 27.31
N SER A 125 1.70 10.11 28.49
CA SER A 125 2.50 9.66 29.64
C SER A 125 2.96 8.20 29.55
N CYS A 126 2.37 7.41 28.64
CA CYS A 126 2.67 6.00 28.49
C CYS A 126 4.02 5.74 27.82
N TRP A 127 4.60 4.56 28.07
CA TRP A 127 5.86 4.16 27.47
C TRP A 127 5.79 4.01 25.95
N ARG A 128 6.95 4.12 25.29
CA ARG A 128 7.09 3.91 23.82
C ARG A 128 6.72 2.48 23.38
N THR A 129 6.64 1.55 24.31
CA THR A 129 6.28 0.14 24.09
C THR A 129 4.82 -0.17 24.40
N CYS A 130 3.97 0.84 24.69
CA CYS A 130 2.55 0.61 24.92
C CYS A 130 1.87 -0.01 23.68
N ARG A 131 0.72 -0.65 23.88
CA ARG A 131 0.04 -1.44 22.83
C ARG A 131 -0.56 -0.59 21.72
N ASN A 132 -0.82 0.69 21.99
CA ASN A 132 -1.41 1.62 21.01
C ASN A 132 -0.35 2.33 20.14
N ARG A 133 0.66 1.58 19.69
CA ARG A 133 1.76 2.05 18.81
C ARG A 133 2.14 0.92 17.84
N VAL A 134 1.46 0.80 16.71
CA VAL A 134 1.71 -0.26 15.71
C VAL A 134 2.26 0.34 14.43
N VAL A 135 1.57 1.30 13.84
CA VAL A 135 1.95 1.93 12.56
C VAL A 135 3.23 2.74 12.72
N GLN A 136 3.35 3.52 13.81
CA GLN A 136 4.57 4.32 14.08
C GLN A 136 5.83 3.47 14.33
N ASN A 137 5.68 2.15 14.52
CA ASN A 137 6.79 1.21 14.70
C ASN A 137 7.36 0.68 13.38
N GLY A 138 6.84 1.13 12.24
CA GLY A 138 7.37 0.87 10.91
C GLY A 138 7.07 -0.53 10.37
N LEU A 139 7.43 -0.74 9.10
CA LEU A 139 7.24 -1.99 8.38
C LEU A 139 8.07 -3.13 9.01
N ARG A 140 7.43 -4.26 9.28
CA ARG A 140 8.09 -5.48 9.82
C ARG A 140 7.83 -6.76 9.01
N ALA A 141 6.78 -6.79 8.20
CA ALA A 141 6.49 -7.93 7.34
C ALA A 141 7.56 -8.08 6.26
N ARG A 142 8.05 -9.31 6.02
CA ARG A 142 8.98 -9.56 4.92
C ARG A 142 8.24 -9.51 3.59
N LEU A 143 8.51 -8.46 2.81
CA LEU A 143 7.94 -8.23 1.49
C LEU A 143 9.01 -8.33 0.40
N GLN A 144 8.57 -8.56 -0.83
CA GLN A 144 9.45 -8.56 -1.99
C GLN A 144 8.78 -7.85 -3.17
N LEU A 145 9.52 -6.93 -3.79
CA LEU A 145 9.17 -6.34 -5.07
C LEU A 145 9.49 -7.37 -6.17
N PHE A 146 8.51 -7.70 -7.00
CA PHE A 146 8.68 -8.69 -8.05
C PHE A 146 8.04 -8.23 -9.36
N ARG A 147 8.62 -8.68 -10.48
CA ARG A 147 8.02 -8.47 -11.80
C ARG A 147 6.85 -9.44 -12.00
N THR A 148 5.65 -8.88 -12.19
CA THR A 148 4.44 -9.66 -12.50
C THR A 148 4.37 -9.96 -14.00
N GLN A 149 3.54 -10.94 -14.39
CA GLN A 149 3.36 -11.28 -15.81
C GLN A 149 2.60 -10.20 -16.62
N ARG A 150 1.72 -9.41 -15.99
CA ARG A 150 0.73 -8.55 -16.69
C ARG A 150 0.51 -7.16 -16.10
N MET A 151 0.97 -6.90 -14.88
CA MET A 151 0.70 -5.66 -14.13
C MET A 151 1.98 -4.84 -13.89
N GLY A 152 3.08 -5.17 -14.57
CA GLY A 152 4.38 -4.57 -14.30
C GLY A 152 4.94 -5.03 -12.95
N TRP A 153 5.41 -4.10 -12.13
CA TRP A 153 5.93 -4.39 -10.79
C TRP A 153 4.80 -4.63 -9.79
N GLY A 154 4.99 -5.57 -8.87
CA GLY A 154 4.05 -5.90 -7.80
C GLY A 154 4.76 -6.26 -6.51
N VAL A 155 4.01 -6.44 -5.43
CA VAL A 155 4.57 -6.79 -4.11
C VAL A 155 4.01 -8.13 -3.68
N ARG A 156 4.86 -9.03 -3.17
CA ARG A 156 4.42 -10.30 -2.58
C ARG A 156 4.90 -10.48 -1.15
N ALA A 157 4.17 -11.26 -0.37
CA ALA A 157 4.56 -11.66 0.97
C ALA A 157 5.66 -12.74 0.91
N MET A 158 6.67 -12.65 1.77
CA MET A 158 7.75 -13.65 1.89
C MET A 158 7.62 -14.50 3.16
N GLN A 159 6.47 -14.38 3.84
CA GLN A 159 6.09 -15.12 5.03
C GLN A 159 4.57 -15.21 5.09
N ASP A 160 4.03 -16.14 5.87
CA ASP A 160 2.61 -16.12 6.21
C ASP A 160 2.32 -14.87 7.06
N ILE A 161 1.27 -14.15 6.70
CA ILE A 161 0.82 -12.93 7.38
C ILE A 161 -0.60 -13.17 7.89
N PRO A 162 -0.80 -13.22 9.22
CA PRO A 162 -2.13 -13.31 9.81
C PRO A 162 -3.00 -12.10 9.47
N GLN A 163 -4.32 -12.27 9.42
CA GLN A 163 -5.26 -11.16 9.29
C GLN A 163 -5.03 -10.08 10.36
N GLY A 164 -5.32 -8.83 10.01
CA GLY A 164 -5.17 -7.66 10.87
C GLY A 164 -3.73 -7.18 11.07
N THR A 165 -2.74 -7.81 10.45
CA THR A 165 -1.33 -7.39 10.58
C THR A 165 -1.06 -6.13 9.78
N PHE A 166 -0.39 -5.15 10.38
CA PHE A 166 0.13 -3.97 9.69
C PHE A 166 1.20 -4.38 8.65
N ILE A 167 1.05 -3.91 7.42
CA ILE A 167 1.92 -4.24 6.29
C ILE A 167 2.89 -3.10 6.01
N CYS A 168 2.39 -1.95 5.60
CA CYS A 168 3.16 -0.75 5.32
C CYS A 168 2.24 0.48 5.27
N GLU A 169 2.81 1.67 5.32
CA GLU A 169 2.11 2.92 4.98
C GLU A 169 2.12 3.14 3.45
N TYR A 170 1.13 3.84 2.90
CA TYR A 170 1.22 4.44 1.57
C TYR A 170 1.92 5.80 1.70
N VAL A 171 3.21 5.83 1.34
CA VAL A 171 4.07 7.01 1.51
C VAL A 171 4.31 7.70 0.18
N GLY A 172 4.29 9.03 0.19
CA GLY A 172 4.66 9.84 -0.96
C GLY A 172 4.72 11.34 -0.66
N GLU A 173 4.62 12.14 -1.70
CA GLU A 173 4.53 13.59 -1.64
C GLU A 173 3.09 14.01 -1.31
N ILE A 174 2.87 14.74 -0.21
CA ILE A 174 1.54 15.29 0.10
C ILE A 174 1.35 16.56 -0.74
N ILE A 175 0.28 16.58 -1.52
CA ILE A 175 -0.10 17.67 -2.42
C ILE A 175 -1.57 18.04 -2.25
N THR A 176 -1.94 19.25 -2.68
CA THR A 176 -3.34 19.68 -2.74
C THR A 176 -4.04 19.08 -3.96
N ASP A 177 -5.37 19.01 -3.94
CA ASP A 177 -6.18 18.58 -5.08
C ASP A 177 -5.87 19.40 -6.35
N ALA A 178 -5.75 20.73 -6.20
CA ALA A 178 -5.40 21.63 -7.29
C ALA A 178 -4.00 21.39 -7.90
N GLU A 179 -3.06 20.84 -7.12
CA GLU A 179 -1.75 20.41 -7.63
C GLU A 179 -1.86 19.03 -8.28
N ALA A 180 -2.66 18.13 -7.72
CA ALA A 180 -2.91 16.81 -8.30
C ALA A 180 -3.52 16.91 -9.72
N ASP A 181 -4.45 17.85 -9.94
CA ASP A 181 -5.05 18.12 -11.26
C ASP A 181 -4.04 18.56 -12.32
N LYS A 182 -2.89 19.11 -11.92
CA LYS A 182 -1.82 19.53 -12.84
C LYS A 182 -0.84 18.41 -13.16
N ARG A 183 -0.87 17.29 -12.42
CA ARG A 183 0.05 16.17 -12.63
C ARG A 183 -0.35 15.42 -13.90
N GLU A 184 0.59 15.25 -14.82
CA GLU A 184 0.35 14.46 -16.04
C GLU A 184 0.14 12.96 -15.75
N ASN A 185 0.68 12.46 -14.64
CA ASN A 185 0.60 11.06 -14.25
C ASN A 185 -0.04 10.91 -12.87
N ASP A 186 -1.34 10.67 -12.88
CA ASP A 186 -2.22 10.40 -11.74
C ASP A 186 -2.20 8.93 -11.26
N SER A 187 -1.33 8.08 -11.80
CA SER A 187 -1.37 6.62 -11.53
C SER A 187 -0.91 6.23 -10.13
N PHE A 188 -0.29 7.16 -9.40
CA PHE A 188 0.29 6.95 -8.05
C PHE A 188 -0.34 7.90 -7.01
N LEU A 189 -1.55 8.39 -7.27
CA LEU A 189 -2.29 9.23 -6.34
C LEU A 189 -3.12 8.39 -5.38
N PHE A 190 -3.05 8.73 -4.09
CA PHE A 190 -3.97 8.27 -3.07
C PHE A 190 -4.69 9.47 -2.46
N THR A 191 -6.00 9.59 -2.71
CA THR A 191 -6.81 10.68 -2.16
C THR A 191 -7.01 10.52 -0.66
N LEU A 192 -6.72 11.58 0.10
CA LEU A 192 -7.02 11.69 1.51
C LEU A 192 -8.45 12.21 1.66
N ASP A 193 -9.40 11.27 1.71
CA ASP A 193 -10.81 11.59 1.92
C ASP A 193 -11.01 12.12 3.35
N ASN A 194 -11.01 13.45 3.47
CA ASN A 194 -11.22 14.17 4.69
C ASN A 194 -12.58 14.86 4.61
N LYS A 195 -13.40 14.68 5.64
CA LYS A 195 -14.69 15.39 5.76
C LYS A 195 -14.53 16.87 6.16
N VAL A 196 -13.29 17.35 6.30
CA VAL A 196 -12.95 18.65 6.87
C VAL A 196 -11.87 19.31 6.01
N GLY A 197 -12.17 20.52 5.52
CA GLY A 197 -11.25 21.35 4.75
C GLY A 197 -11.02 20.88 3.32
N ASP A 198 -9.92 21.36 2.73
CA ASP A 198 -9.55 21.04 1.35
C ASP A 198 -9.08 19.57 1.22
N VAL A 199 -9.36 18.99 0.05
CA VAL A 199 -8.91 17.64 -0.29
C VAL A 199 -7.42 17.65 -0.59
N HIS A 200 -6.74 16.62 -0.09
CA HIS A 200 -5.32 16.41 -0.27
C HIS A 200 -5.08 15.03 -0.87
N CYS A 201 -3.93 14.84 -1.49
CA CYS A 201 -3.51 13.58 -2.07
C CYS A 201 -2.08 13.25 -1.63
N ILE A 202 -1.78 11.95 -1.54
CA ILE A 202 -0.40 11.45 -1.48
C ILE A 202 -0.03 11.01 -2.90
N ASP A 203 0.96 11.67 -3.51
CA ASP A 203 1.53 11.30 -4.80
C ASP A 203 2.83 10.52 -4.62
N ALA A 204 2.79 9.23 -4.94
CA ALA A 204 3.95 8.35 -4.85
C ALA A 204 4.77 8.24 -6.16
N ARG A 205 4.54 9.13 -7.14
CA ARG A 205 5.18 9.07 -8.46
C ARG A 205 6.69 9.28 -8.39
N LEU A 206 7.13 10.36 -7.74
CA LEU A 206 8.54 10.78 -7.65
C LEU A 206 9.18 10.39 -6.32
N PHE A 207 8.44 10.48 -5.22
CA PHE A 207 8.87 10.11 -3.88
C PHE A 207 7.88 9.09 -3.34
N GLY A 208 8.33 7.95 -2.83
CA GLY A 208 7.42 6.99 -2.18
C GLY A 208 8.12 5.76 -1.66
N ASN A 209 7.44 4.95 -0.86
CA ASN A 209 7.97 3.70 -0.32
C ASN A 209 7.52 2.47 -1.14
N ILE A 210 7.61 1.27 -0.56
CA ILE A 210 7.11 0.02 -1.18
C ILE A 210 5.61 0.06 -1.54
N GLY A 211 4.80 0.86 -0.82
CA GLY A 211 3.35 0.97 -1.02
C GLY A 211 2.95 1.38 -2.45
N ARG A 212 3.80 2.16 -3.13
CA ARG A 212 3.58 2.61 -4.51
C ARG A 212 3.52 1.48 -5.56
N PHE A 213 4.05 0.31 -5.21
CA PHE A 213 4.12 -0.86 -6.10
C PHE A 213 3.01 -1.89 -5.83
N ILE A 214 2.17 -1.65 -4.83
CA ILE A 214 1.08 -2.56 -4.49
C ILE A 214 -0.03 -2.39 -5.52
N ASN A 215 -0.31 -3.44 -6.29
CA ASN A 215 -1.29 -3.41 -7.36
C ASN A 215 -2.74 -3.45 -6.86
N HIS A 216 -3.65 -3.08 -7.76
CA HIS A 216 -5.07 -3.29 -7.56
C HIS A 216 -5.46 -4.77 -7.57
N LEU A 217 -6.31 -5.17 -6.63
CA LEU A 217 -7.05 -6.43 -6.66
C LEU A 217 -8.54 -6.17 -6.41
N CYS A 218 -9.44 -6.75 -7.23
CA CYS A 218 -10.89 -6.66 -7.00
C CYS A 218 -11.35 -7.46 -5.77
N GLU A 219 -10.59 -8.49 -5.37
CA GLU A 219 -10.76 -9.25 -4.12
C GLU A 219 -9.52 -9.04 -3.24
N PRO A 220 -9.34 -7.82 -2.69
CA PRO A 220 -8.11 -7.40 -2.05
C PRO A 220 -7.80 -8.24 -0.80
N ASN A 221 -6.51 -8.33 -0.47
CA ASN A 221 -6.01 -8.87 0.79
C ASN A 221 -5.46 -7.78 1.72
N LEU A 222 -5.54 -6.52 1.31
CA LEU A 222 -5.21 -5.35 2.12
C LEU A 222 -6.43 -4.46 2.35
N LEU A 223 -6.42 -3.79 3.50
CA LEU A 223 -7.36 -2.78 3.94
C LEU A 223 -6.58 -1.49 4.23
N ALA A 224 -6.99 -0.37 3.64
CA ALA A 224 -6.44 0.94 3.97
C ALA A 224 -7.15 1.52 5.20
N VAL A 225 -6.39 1.99 6.18
CA VAL A 225 -6.89 2.57 7.43
C VAL A 225 -6.21 3.91 7.67
N ARG A 226 -7.00 4.93 8.03
CA ARG A 226 -6.48 6.25 8.40
C ARG A 226 -5.96 6.23 9.82
N VAL A 227 -4.72 6.68 10.02
CA VAL A 227 -4.04 6.63 11.32
C VAL A 227 -3.36 7.96 11.63
N PHE A 228 -3.54 8.44 12.86
CA PHE A 228 -2.83 9.59 13.42
C PHE A 228 -1.81 9.12 14.45
N THR A 229 -0.61 9.72 14.39
CA THR A 229 0.54 9.35 15.24
C THR A 229 1.19 10.61 15.83
N MET A 230 2.14 11.22 15.13
CA MET A 230 2.94 12.34 15.61
C MET A 230 2.21 13.69 15.61
N HIS A 231 1.19 13.83 14.77
CA HIS A 231 0.25 14.95 14.74
C HIS A 231 -1.18 14.43 14.61
N GLN A 232 -2.15 15.30 14.88
CA GLN A 232 -3.59 14.99 14.80
C GLN A 232 -4.35 15.94 13.87
N ASP A 233 -3.64 16.66 13.00
CA ASP A 233 -4.24 17.42 11.91
C ASP A 233 -5.06 16.50 10.98
N LEU A 234 -6.38 16.58 11.09
CA LEU A 234 -7.31 15.66 10.42
C LEU A 234 -7.25 15.71 8.89
N ARG A 235 -6.58 16.72 8.32
CA ARG A 235 -6.36 16.84 6.89
C ARG A 235 -5.28 15.89 6.36
N PHE A 236 -4.41 15.38 7.23
CA PHE A 236 -3.23 14.63 6.82
C PHE A 236 -3.11 13.27 7.53
N PRO A 237 -4.11 12.38 7.44
CA PRO A 237 -3.97 11.05 8.01
C PRO A 237 -2.85 10.28 7.31
N LYS A 238 -2.10 9.47 8.07
CA LYS A 238 -1.30 8.40 7.45
C LYS A 238 -2.25 7.33 6.91
N ILE A 239 -1.93 6.78 5.74
CA ILE A 239 -2.68 5.68 5.13
C ILE A 239 -1.93 4.38 5.41
N ALA A 240 -2.39 3.62 6.40
CA ALA A 240 -1.78 2.36 6.79
C ALA A 240 -2.51 1.17 6.15
N PHE A 241 -1.78 0.27 5.50
CA PHE A 241 -2.33 -0.98 5.03
C PHE A 241 -2.24 -2.07 6.09
N PHE A 242 -3.37 -2.71 6.35
CA PHE A 242 -3.48 -3.90 7.17
C PHE A 242 -3.95 -5.08 6.31
N SER A 243 -3.53 -6.30 6.60
CA SER A 243 -4.06 -7.49 5.93
C SER A 243 -5.55 -7.68 6.26
N SER A 244 -6.44 -7.70 5.26
CA SER A 244 -7.88 -7.87 5.44
C SER A 244 -8.30 -9.34 5.64
N LYS A 245 -7.41 -10.26 5.29
CA LYS A 245 -7.52 -11.72 5.44
C LYS A 245 -6.13 -12.32 5.61
N PRO A 246 -5.98 -13.60 6.02
CA PRO A 246 -4.67 -14.26 6.04
C PRO A 246 -4.04 -14.27 4.63
N ILE A 247 -2.74 -14.02 4.57
CA ILE A 247 -1.94 -14.00 3.33
C ILE A 247 -0.85 -15.06 3.45
N LYS A 248 -0.67 -15.90 2.44
CA LYS A 248 0.37 -16.93 2.43
C LYS A 248 1.68 -16.42 1.86
N ALA A 249 2.78 -17.03 2.28
CA ALA A 249 4.07 -16.78 1.64
C ALA A 249 3.99 -17.03 0.12
N GLY A 250 4.46 -16.08 -0.67
CA GLY A 250 4.39 -16.07 -2.12
C GLY A 250 3.17 -15.33 -2.70
N ASP A 251 2.13 -15.06 -1.90
CA ASP A 251 0.93 -14.39 -2.39
C ASP A 251 1.22 -12.93 -2.77
N HIS A 252 0.67 -12.51 -3.92
CA HIS A 252 0.63 -11.11 -4.32
C HIS A 252 -0.27 -10.33 -3.35
N ILE A 253 0.22 -9.21 -2.82
CA ILE A 253 -0.57 -8.28 -2.02
C ILE A 253 -1.18 -7.18 -2.87
N GLY A 254 -2.41 -6.78 -2.55
CA GLY A 254 -3.12 -5.76 -3.28
C GLY A 254 -4.33 -5.22 -2.54
N PHE A 255 -4.68 -3.98 -2.85
CA PHE A 255 -5.83 -3.26 -2.30
C PHE A 255 -6.80 -2.85 -3.41
N ASP A 256 -7.99 -2.40 -3.03
CA ASP A 256 -8.94 -1.84 -3.97
C ASP A 256 -8.59 -0.37 -4.24
N TYR A 257 -8.36 -0.01 -5.50
CA TYR A 257 -8.03 1.37 -5.88
C TYR A 257 -9.27 2.27 -5.89
N GLY A 258 -10.46 1.68 -5.79
CA GLY A 258 -11.73 2.40 -5.78
C GLY A 258 -12.22 2.80 -7.16
N ASP A 259 -13.51 3.12 -7.22
CA ASP A 259 -14.20 3.42 -8.47
C ASP A 259 -13.72 4.71 -9.14
N SER A 260 -13.26 5.70 -8.36
CA SER A 260 -12.71 6.96 -8.90
C SER A 260 -11.51 6.72 -9.81
N TYR A 261 -10.57 5.86 -9.39
CA TYR A 261 -9.42 5.45 -10.21
C TYR A 261 -9.89 4.76 -11.49
N TRP A 262 -10.75 3.74 -11.36
CA TRP A 262 -11.19 2.94 -12.49
C TRP A 262 -12.09 3.70 -13.45
N ARG A 263 -12.86 4.70 -12.99
CA ARG A 263 -13.66 5.59 -13.85
C ARG A 263 -12.79 6.32 -14.88
N ILE A 264 -11.57 6.70 -14.51
CA ILE A 264 -10.60 7.37 -15.38
C ILE A 264 -9.80 6.33 -16.19
N LYS A 265 -9.23 5.33 -15.51
CA LYS A 265 -8.24 4.42 -16.10
C LYS A 265 -8.82 3.33 -16.99
N ARG A 266 -10.09 2.96 -16.82
CA ARG A 266 -10.77 1.96 -17.66
C ARG A 266 -10.80 2.31 -19.16
N LYS A 267 -10.61 3.59 -19.50
CA LYS A 267 -10.52 4.05 -20.90
C LYS A 267 -9.19 3.67 -21.56
N HIS A 268 -8.15 3.40 -20.77
CA HIS A 268 -6.79 3.15 -21.24
C HIS A 268 -6.41 1.67 -21.13
N PHE A 269 -6.85 0.98 -20.07
CA PHE A 269 -6.61 -0.45 -19.88
C PHE A 269 -7.67 -1.07 -18.98
N SER A 270 -7.76 -2.39 -18.98
CA SER A 270 -8.67 -3.16 -18.12
C SER A 270 -7.93 -3.88 -17.01
N CYS A 271 -8.62 -4.16 -15.90
CA CYS A 271 -8.03 -4.82 -14.75
C CYS A 271 -7.55 -6.24 -15.08
N GLN A 272 -6.31 -6.56 -14.65
CA GLN A 272 -5.64 -7.85 -14.85
C GLN A 272 -5.45 -8.63 -13.55
N CYS A 273 -6.26 -8.38 -12.52
CA CYS A 273 -6.14 -9.03 -11.21
C CYS A 273 -6.38 -10.56 -11.24
N GLY A 274 -7.00 -11.08 -12.30
CA GLY A 274 -7.26 -12.51 -12.48
C GLY A 274 -8.40 -13.10 -11.64
N SER A 275 -9.07 -12.30 -10.80
CA SER A 275 -10.24 -12.75 -10.03
C SER A 275 -11.44 -13.02 -10.94
N LEU A 276 -12.17 -14.10 -10.68
CA LEU A 276 -13.47 -14.40 -11.31
C LEU A 276 -14.55 -13.37 -10.97
N LYS A 277 -14.36 -12.60 -9.87
CA LYS A 277 -15.24 -11.51 -9.45
C LYS A 277 -14.70 -10.13 -9.83
N CYS A 278 -13.82 -10.07 -10.85
CA CYS A 278 -13.27 -8.81 -11.32
C CYS A 278 -14.39 -7.84 -11.76
N ARG A 279 -14.34 -6.61 -11.26
CA ARG A 279 -15.35 -5.57 -11.56
C ARG A 279 -14.97 -4.65 -12.71
N HIS A 280 -13.72 -4.72 -13.17
CA HIS A 280 -13.14 -3.77 -14.12
C HIS A 280 -12.54 -4.46 -15.37
N THR A 281 -13.13 -5.58 -15.80
CA THR A 281 -12.76 -6.26 -17.06
C THR A 281 -13.31 -5.52 -18.29
N SER A 282 -12.71 -5.80 -19.46
CA SER A 282 -13.13 -5.22 -20.75
C SER A 282 -14.55 -5.66 -21.17
N GLU A 283 -15.04 -6.79 -20.65
CA GLU A 283 -16.23 -7.49 -21.16
C GLU A 283 -17.58 -6.90 -20.71
N LYS A 284 -17.61 -5.95 -19.77
CA LYS A 284 -18.88 -5.35 -19.29
C LYS A 284 -19.40 -4.16 -20.13
N VAL A 285 -18.82 -3.87 -21.29
CA VAL A 285 -19.29 -2.78 -22.19
C VAL A 285 -20.41 -3.24 -23.15
N SER A 286 -20.72 -4.54 -23.24
CA SER A 286 -21.59 -5.08 -24.30
C SER A 286 -23.04 -5.41 -23.91
N LEU A 287 -23.46 -5.24 -22.65
CA LEU A 287 -24.78 -5.72 -22.17
C LEU A 287 -25.82 -4.61 -21.90
N GLN A 288 -25.62 -3.40 -22.40
CA GLN A 288 -26.62 -2.30 -22.31
C GLN A 288 -27.07 -1.73 -23.66
N LYS A 289 -26.91 -2.49 -24.75
CA LYS A 289 -27.49 -2.16 -26.06
C LYS A 289 -28.29 -3.31 -26.68
N VAL A 290 -29.13 -3.98 -25.88
CA VAL A 290 -30.30 -4.70 -26.41
C VAL A 290 -31.36 -4.68 -25.31
N ILE A 291 -32.31 -3.76 -25.43
CA ILE A 291 -33.78 -3.89 -25.30
C ILE A 291 -34.33 -2.49 -25.58
#